data_AF-A0A1S4DCX0-F1
#
_entry.id   AF-A0A1S4DCX0-F1
#
_cell.length_a   1.000
_cell.length_b   1.000
_cell.length_c   1.000
_cell.angle_alpha   90.00
_cell.angle_beta   90.00
_cell.angle_gamma   90.00
#
_symmetry.space_group_name_H-M   'P 1'
#
loop_
_entity.id
_entity.type
_entity.pdbx_description
1 polymer ?
#
loop_
_entity_poly.entity_id
_entity_poly.type
_entity_poly.pdbx_seq_one_letter_code
_entity_poly.pdbx_strand_id
1 'polypeptide(L)'
;MLTVNDDEFWEGVSPLEFGDLPALQDAVTVVGYPIGGDTISVTSGVVSRIEILSYVHVSTELLGLQIDAAINSGNSGGPAFNDKGKCVGIAFQSLKHEDAENIGYVIPTPVIMHFIQDYEKNGAYTGFPVIGVEWQKMENPDLRKSVGMAHNQKGVRIRRVEPTAPESNVLKPSDVILSFDGVDIANDGT
;
A
#
# COMPACT_ATOMS: atom_id res chain seq x y z
N MET A 1 7.30 -5.83 14.53
CA MET A 1 6.72 -5.19 15.73
C MET A 1 7.78 -5.22 16.82
N LEU A 2 7.92 -4.16 17.59
CA LEU A 2 8.91 -4.06 18.68
C LEU A 2 8.17 -3.93 20.00
N THR A 3 8.77 -4.44 21.07
CA THR A 3 8.34 -4.24 22.45
C THR A 3 9.57 -3.99 23.32
N VAL A 4 9.36 -3.35 24.47
CA VAL A 4 10.41 -2.99 25.43
C VAL A 4 10.02 -3.60 26.78
N ASN A 5 10.94 -4.34 27.39
CA ASN A 5 10.69 -5.05 28.65
C ASN A 5 10.76 -4.16 29.89
N ASP A 6 11.38 -2.98 29.79
CA ASP A 6 11.53 -2.04 30.89
C ASP A 6 10.26 -1.19 31.03
N ASP A 7 9.58 -1.30 32.17
CA ASP A 7 8.34 -0.58 32.43
C ASP A 7 8.55 0.94 32.49
N GLU A 8 9.76 1.42 32.85
CA GLU A 8 10.09 2.85 32.88
C GLU A 8 9.91 3.49 31.50
N PHE A 9 10.14 2.73 30.41
CA PHE A 9 9.93 3.21 29.05
C PHE A 9 8.45 3.56 28.76
N TRP A 10 7.52 2.88 29.43
CA TRP A 10 6.08 3.02 29.21
C TRP A 10 5.42 4.01 30.19
N GLU A 11 6.12 4.46 31.22
CA GLU A 11 5.56 5.37 32.21
C GLU A 11 5.22 6.74 31.60
N GLY A 12 3.96 7.16 31.71
CA GLY A 12 3.50 8.48 31.26
C GLY A 12 3.36 8.64 29.74
N VAL A 13 3.59 7.59 28.94
CA VAL A 13 3.39 7.65 27.48
C VAL A 13 1.92 7.49 27.11
N SER A 14 1.43 8.33 26.22
CA SER A 14 0.10 8.16 25.60
C SER A 14 0.29 7.52 24.22
N PRO A 15 -0.30 6.34 23.96
CA PRO A 15 -0.17 5.68 22.66
C PRO A 15 -0.86 6.50 21.56
N LEU A 16 -0.34 6.37 20.34
CA LEU A 16 -0.96 7.00 19.18
C LEU A 16 -2.27 6.28 18.82
N GLU A 17 -3.24 7.05 18.36
CA GLU A 17 -4.47 6.51 17.77
C GLU A 17 -4.39 6.59 16.25
N PHE A 18 -4.77 5.51 15.58
CA PHE A 18 -4.85 5.49 14.12
C PHE A 18 -6.05 6.30 13.62
N GLY A 19 -5.84 6.99 12.49
CA GLY A 19 -6.86 7.67 11.73
C GLY A 19 -7.28 6.87 10.49
N ASP A 20 -8.33 7.36 9.85
CA ASP A 20 -8.79 6.82 8.56
C ASP A 20 -7.78 7.10 7.43
N LEU A 21 -7.97 6.42 6.30
CA LEU A 21 -7.22 6.71 5.08
C LEU A 21 -7.48 8.16 4.66
N PRO A 22 -6.43 9.00 4.51
CA PRO A 22 -6.61 10.40 4.14
C PRO A 22 -7.03 10.55 2.66
N ALA A 23 -7.61 11.69 2.33
CA ALA A 23 -7.94 12.08 0.97
C ALA A 23 -6.75 12.79 0.29
N LEU A 24 -6.83 12.95 -1.04
CA LEU A 24 -5.89 13.80 -1.77
C LEU A 24 -5.97 15.24 -1.24
N GLN A 25 -4.81 15.89 -1.13
CA GLN A 25 -4.61 17.24 -0.59
C GLN A 25 -4.81 17.39 0.93
N ASP A 26 -5.16 16.32 1.65
CA ASP A 26 -5.19 16.39 3.12
C ASP A 26 -3.79 16.67 3.66
N ALA A 27 -3.72 17.53 4.68
CA ALA A 27 -2.48 17.89 5.35
C ALA A 27 -1.90 16.66 6.08
N VAL A 28 -0.59 16.49 5.96
CA VAL A 28 0.16 15.43 6.62
C VAL A 28 1.42 15.97 7.26
N THR A 29 1.67 15.55 8.50
CA THR A 29 2.87 15.89 9.27
C THR A 29 3.62 14.61 9.63
N VAL A 30 4.89 14.52 9.26
CA VAL A 30 5.75 13.39 9.60
C VAL A 30 6.68 13.79 10.74
N VAL A 31 6.77 12.93 11.75
CA VAL A 31 7.61 13.14 12.94
C VAL A 31 8.63 12.01 13.02
N GLY A 32 9.91 12.35 13.20
CA GLY A 32 10.99 11.37 13.28
C GLY A 32 12.31 11.97 13.77
N TYR A 33 13.39 11.21 13.60
CA TYR A 33 14.74 11.62 14.00
C TYR A 33 15.68 11.58 12.79
N PRO A 34 16.18 12.72 12.28
CA PRO A 34 17.02 12.73 11.10
C PRO A 34 18.38 12.10 11.40
N ILE A 35 19.05 11.53 10.37
CA ILE A 35 20.41 10.99 10.53
C ILE A 35 21.34 12.02 11.19
N GLY A 36 22.08 11.57 12.20
CA GLY A 36 23.13 12.36 12.86
C GLY A 36 22.62 13.29 13.96
N GLY A 37 21.32 13.29 14.25
CA GLY A 37 20.72 14.01 15.38
C GLY A 37 20.01 13.08 16.36
N ASP A 38 19.90 13.54 17.60
CA ASP A 38 19.09 12.95 18.69
C ASP A 38 17.83 13.79 19.00
N THR A 39 17.58 14.82 18.19
CA THR A 39 16.44 15.72 18.31
C THR A 39 15.33 15.38 17.33
N ILE A 40 14.09 15.64 17.74
CA ILE A 40 12.90 15.41 16.92
C ILE A 40 12.90 16.38 15.73
N SER A 41 12.62 15.85 14.55
CA SER A 41 12.33 16.60 13.32
C SER A 41 10.87 16.44 12.93
N VAL A 42 10.31 17.53 12.40
CA VAL A 42 8.94 17.59 11.90
C VAL A 42 8.99 18.09 10.47
N THR A 43 8.43 17.33 9.54
CA THR A 43 8.18 17.76 8.16
C THR A 43 6.68 17.76 7.89
N SER A 44 6.22 18.66 7.03
CA SER A 44 4.80 18.78 6.71
C SER A 44 4.60 18.97 5.23
N GLY A 45 3.45 18.51 4.75
CA GLY A 45 3.06 18.53 3.36
C GLY A 45 1.61 18.12 3.22
N VAL A 46 1.25 17.58 2.07
CA VAL A 46 -0.07 17.05 1.76
C VAL A 46 0.04 15.65 1.13
N VAL A 47 -1.08 14.94 1.12
CA VAL A 47 -1.22 13.70 0.34
C VAL A 47 -1.34 14.04 -1.14
N SER A 48 -0.30 13.73 -1.91
CA SER A 48 -0.19 14.03 -3.33
C SER A 48 -0.82 12.95 -4.21
N ARG A 49 -0.75 11.69 -3.78
CA ARG A 49 -1.30 10.55 -4.52
C ARG A 49 -1.63 9.39 -3.58
N ILE A 50 -2.64 8.61 -3.95
CA ILE A 50 -2.96 7.32 -3.35
C ILE A 50 -2.87 6.30 -4.47
N GLU A 51 -1.93 5.37 -4.39
CA GLU A 51 -1.69 4.41 -5.46
C GLU A 51 -1.16 3.08 -4.94
N ILE A 52 -1.16 2.09 -5.81
CA ILE A 52 -0.52 0.80 -5.54
C ILE A 52 0.97 0.94 -5.84
N LEU A 53 1.80 0.69 -4.82
CA LEU A 53 3.25 0.85 -4.86
C LEU A 53 3.96 -0.47 -4.66
N SER A 54 5.06 -0.66 -5.38
CA SER A 54 5.99 -1.75 -5.13
C SER A 54 6.82 -1.44 -3.88
N TYR A 55 6.58 -2.20 -2.81
CA TYR A 55 7.38 -2.14 -1.59
C TYR A 55 8.70 -2.89 -1.84
N VAL A 56 9.80 -2.14 -1.93
CA VAL A 56 11.12 -2.58 -2.42
C VAL A 56 11.67 -3.83 -1.72
N HIS A 57 11.21 -4.14 -0.50
CA HIS A 57 11.66 -5.31 0.26
C HIS A 57 10.75 -6.55 0.16
N VAL A 58 9.51 -6.43 -0.34
CA VAL A 58 8.50 -7.51 -0.25
C VAL A 58 8.07 -8.04 -1.63
N SER A 59 8.58 -7.47 -2.74
CA SER A 59 8.20 -7.83 -4.12
C SER A 59 6.68 -7.90 -4.34
N THR A 60 5.92 -7.17 -3.51
CA THR A 60 4.46 -7.13 -3.50
C THR A 60 4.03 -5.69 -3.64
N GLU A 61 2.96 -5.51 -4.40
CA GLU A 61 2.34 -4.23 -4.66
C GLU A 61 1.20 -4.01 -3.67
N LEU A 62 1.32 -2.97 -2.84
CA LEU A 62 0.34 -2.66 -1.79
C LEU A 62 -0.06 -1.19 -1.87
N LEU A 63 -1.18 -0.84 -1.23
CA LEU A 63 -1.63 0.55 -1.12
C LEU A 63 -0.58 1.41 -0.41
N GLY A 64 -0.25 2.55 -1.01
CA GLY A 64 0.65 3.54 -0.44
C GLY A 64 0.15 4.97 -0.66
N LEU A 65 0.58 5.85 0.22
CA LEU A 65 0.35 7.29 0.08
C LEU A 65 1.65 7.93 -0.40
N GLN A 66 1.58 8.72 -1.45
CA GLN A 66 2.64 9.65 -1.83
C GLN A 66 2.35 11.00 -1.16
N ILE A 67 3.36 11.59 -0.54
CA ILE A 67 3.27 12.90 0.11
C ILE A 67 4.37 13.83 -0.43
N ASP A 68 4.13 15.13 -0.38
CA ASP A 68 5.15 16.14 -0.75
C ASP A 68 5.99 16.65 0.44
N ALA A 69 5.79 16.07 1.63
CA ALA A 69 6.66 16.32 2.76
C ALA A 69 8.02 15.63 2.56
N ALA A 70 9.10 16.33 2.89
CA ALA A 70 10.44 15.76 2.83
C ALA A 70 10.58 14.57 3.80
N ILE A 71 11.04 13.44 3.27
CA ILE A 71 11.38 12.23 4.05
C ILE A 71 12.86 11.95 3.86
N ASN A 72 13.63 12.26 4.91
CA ASN A 72 15.05 11.94 4.97
C ASN A 72 15.25 10.62 5.71
N SER A 73 16.41 9.99 5.47
CA SER A 73 16.83 8.85 6.27
C SER A 73 16.84 9.23 7.75
N GLY A 74 16.34 8.31 8.59
CA GLY A 74 16.10 8.56 10.02
C GLY A 74 14.64 8.92 10.36
N ASN A 75 13.93 9.65 9.49
CA ASN A 75 12.49 9.89 9.69
C ASN A 75 11.63 8.68 9.24
N SER A 76 12.21 7.78 8.44
CA SER A 76 11.57 6.51 8.08
C SER A 76 11.33 5.64 9.31
N GLY A 77 10.15 5.05 9.41
CA GLY A 77 9.66 4.34 10.59
C GLY A 77 8.88 5.23 11.57
N GLY A 78 8.98 6.56 11.44
CA GLY A 78 8.20 7.50 12.22
C GLY A 78 6.73 7.59 11.78
N PRO A 79 5.83 8.07 12.65
CA PRO A 79 4.42 8.26 12.33
C PRO A 79 4.18 9.46 11.39
N ALA A 80 3.19 9.31 10.53
CA ALA A 80 2.57 10.40 9.77
C ALA A 80 1.21 10.74 10.39
N PHE A 81 0.93 12.02 10.61
CA PHE A 81 -0.28 12.52 11.27
C PHE A 81 -1.15 13.35 10.34
N ASN A 82 -2.47 13.27 10.52
CA ASN A 82 -3.40 14.25 9.97
C ASN A 82 -3.52 15.50 10.87
N ASP A 83 -4.30 16.48 10.43
CA ASP A 83 -4.60 17.74 11.14
C ASP A 83 -5.30 17.55 12.49
N LYS A 84 -5.88 16.38 12.75
CA LYS A 84 -6.52 15.99 14.02
C LYS A 84 -5.56 15.27 14.98
N GLY A 85 -4.28 15.13 14.61
CA GLY A 85 -3.28 14.42 15.42
C GLY A 85 -3.45 12.90 15.44
N LYS A 86 -4.21 12.32 14.50
CA LYS A 86 -4.32 10.86 14.35
C LYS A 86 -3.25 10.35 13.40
N CYS A 87 -2.68 9.20 13.71
CA CYS A 87 -1.68 8.54 12.88
C CYS A 87 -2.34 7.97 11.61
N VAL A 88 -2.00 8.50 10.44
CA VAL A 88 -2.49 8.03 9.14
C VAL A 88 -1.53 7.04 8.47
N GLY A 89 -0.37 6.78 9.07
CA GLY A 89 0.53 5.74 8.59
C GLY A 89 1.96 5.86 9.12
N ILE A 90 2.85 5.06 8.52
CA ILE A 90 4.28 5.02 8.84
C ILE A 90 5.07 5.57 7.65
N ALA A 91 5.88 6.59 7.88
CA ALA A 91 6.76 7.15 6.85
C ALA A 91 7.79 6.13 6.39
N PHE A 92 8.01 6.01 5.09
CA PHE A 92 9.07 5.18 4.52
C PHE A 92 9.72 5.87 3.32
N GLN A 93 11.05 5.83 3.28
CA GLN A 93 11.83 6.38 2.18
C GLN A 93 11.82 5.41 0.99
N SER A 94 11.55 5.92 -0.21
CA SER A 94 11.70 5.14 -1.44
C SER A 94 13.14 5.28 -1.96
N LEU A 95 13.85 4.15 -2.04
CA LEU A 95 15.21 4.06 -2.58
C LEU A 95 15.32 4.38 -4.08
N LYS A 96 14.19 4.47 -4.80
CA LYS A 96 14.17 4.62 -6.27
C LYS A 96 14.35 6.06 -6.76
N HIS A 97 14.39 7.03 -5.85
CA HIS A 97 14.30 8.45 -6.21
C HIS A 97 15.39 9.28 -5.51
N GLU A 98 16.67 8.87 -5.64
CA GLU A 98 17.79 9.70 -5.16
C GLU A 98 17.78 11.11 -5.81
N ASP A 99 17.13 11.27 -6.95
CA ASP A 99 16.99 12.53 -7.69
C ASP A 99 15.64 13.26 -7.50
N ALA A 100 14.65 12.69 -6.78
CA ALA A 100 13.36 13.36 -6.59
C ALA A 100 13.28 14.04 -5.22
N GLU A 101 13.58 15.33 -5.21
CA GLU A 101 13.32 16.20 -4.07
C GLU A 101 11.81 16.21 -3.74
N ASN A 102 11.47 16.13 -2.45
CA ASN A 102 10.10 16.26 -1.92
C ASN A 102 9.11 15.17 -2.37
N ILE A 103 9.56 13.93 -2.56
CA ILE A 103 8.66 12.77 -2.69
C ILE A 103 8.86 11.85 -1.49
N GLY A 104 7.89 11.87 -0.58
CA GLY A 104 7.78 10.95 0.54
C GLY A 104 6.73 9.88 0.28
N TYR A 105 6.87 8.74 0.95
CA TYR A 105 5.82 7.73 0.97
C TYR A 105 5.44 7.34 2.39
N VAL A 106 4.18 6.93 2.56
CA VAL A 106 3.61 6.50 3.84
C VAL A 106 2.90 5.17 3.64
N ILE A 107 3.18 4.20 4.52
CA ILE A 107 2.42 2.96 4.66
C ILE A 107 1.10 3.32 5.36
N PRO A 108 -0.06 3.24 4.69
CA PRO A 108 -1.30 3.74 5.25
C PRO A 108 -1.88 2.80 6.30
N THR A 109 -2.79 3.32 7.12
CA THR A 109 -3.43 2.56 8.20
C THR A 109 -4.09 1.24 7.77
N PRO A 110 -4.74 1.08 6.59
CA PRO A 110 -5.28 -0.24 6.20
C PRO A 110 -4.20 -1.33 6.07
N VAL A 111 -3.00 -0.97 5.60
CA VAL A 111 -1.87 -1.92 5.47
C VAL A 111 -1.32 -2.26 6.85
N ILE A 112 -1.22 -1.28 7.75
CA ILE A 112 -0.77 -1.48 9.14
C ILE A 112 -1.77 -2.38 9.89
N MET A 113 -3.06 -2.10 9.77
CA MET A 113 -4.12 -2.87 10.42
C MET A 113 -4.16 -4.30 9.91
N HIS A 114 -4.00 -4.52 8.60
CA HIS A 114 -3.86 -5.88 8.05
C HIS A 114 -2.70 -6.63 8.69
N PHE A 115 -1.51 -6.00 8.80
CA PHE A 115 -0.34 -6.61 9.42
C PHE A 115 -0.56 -6.94 10.92
N ILE A 116 -1.15 -6.02 11.68
CA ILE A 116 -1.42 -6.23 13.12
C ILE A 116 -2.41 -7.39 13.29
N GLN A 117 -3.53 -7.37 12.56
CA GLN A 117 -4.57 -8.40 12.67
C GLN A 117 -4.06 -9.79 12.23
N ASP A 118 -3.23 -9.84 11.19
CA ASP A 118 -2.57 -11.08 10.76
C ASP A 118 -1.72 -11.67 11.89
N TYR A 119 -0.86 -10.84 12.48
CA TYR A 119 0.00 -11.27 13.58
C TYR A 119 -0.79 -11.68 14.83
N GLU A 120 -1.82 -10.93 15.22
CA GLU A 120 -2.68 -11.25 16.37
C GLU A 120 -3.40 -12.59 16.18
N LYS A 121 -3.87 -12.88 14.97
CA LYS A 121 -4.63 -14.09 14.67
C LYS A 121 -3.73 -15.33 14.58
N ASN A 122 -2.54 -15.19 14.01
CA ASN A 122 -1.69 -16.32 13.63
C ASN A 122 -0.46 -16.49 14.53
N GLY A 123 -0.12 -15.50 15.35
CA GLY A 123 1.12 -15.44 16.14
C GLY A 123 2.38 -15.25 15.29
N ALA A 124 2.23 -15.06 13.98
CA ALA A 124 3.29 -14.87 13.00
C ALA A 124 2.74 -14.12 11.78
N TYR A 125 3.64 -13.49 11.02
CA TYR A 125 3.28 -12.83 9.76
C TYR A 125 3.07 -13.88 8.66
N THR A 126 1.89 -13.86 8.03
CA THR A 126 1.51 -14.79 6.96
C THR A 126 1.52 -14.17 5.56
N GLY A 127 1.67 -12.84 5.46
CA GLY A 127 1.81 -12.15 4.19
C GLY A 127 0.54 -11.46 3.71
N PHE A 128 0.63 -10.85 2.52
CA PHE A 128 -0.52 -10.36 1.77
C PHE A 128 -0.83 -11.36 0.65
N PRO A 129 -2.08 -11.81 0.50
CA PRO A 129 -2.43 -12.72 -0.58
C PRO A 129 -2.35 -12.00 -1.93
N VAL A 130 -1.93 -12.73 -2.96
CA VAL A 130 -1.95 -12.27 -4.35
C VAL A 130 -2.67 -13.32 -5.19
N ILE A 131 -3.36 -12.86 -6.22
CA ILE A 131 -3.81 -13.74 -7.29
C ILE A 131 -2.63 -13.93 -8.25
N GLY A 132 -2.14 -15.16 -8.35
CA GLY A 132 -1.02 -15.59 -9.20
C GLY A 132 -1.40 -15.63 -10.67
N VAL A 133 -1.89 -14.50 -11.21
CA VAL A 133 -2.23 -14.35 -12.63
C VAL A 133 -1.50 -13.16 -13.24
N GLU A 134 -0.88 -13.39 -14.39
CA GLU A 134 -0.46 -12.30 -15.26
C GLU A 134 -1.63 -11.96 -16.17
N TRP A 135 -1.99 -10.68 -16.28
CA TRP A 135 -3.14 -10.23 -17.06
C TRP A 135 -2.75 -9.24 -18.16
N GLN A 136 -3.72 -8.94 -19.03
CA GLN A 136 -3.62 -7.99 -20.13
C GLN A 136 -4.87 -7.11 -20.19
N LYS A 137 -4.65 -5.81 -20.40
CA LYS A 137 -5.71 -4.82 -20.65
C LYS A 137 -6.54 -5.16 -21.88
N MET A 138 -7.83 -4.88 -21.82
CA MET A 138 -8.81 -5.15 -22.88
C MET A 138 -9.38 -3.87 -23.50
N GLU A 139 -8.59 -2.79 -23.59
CA GLU A 139 -9.03 -1.48 -24.12
C GLU A 139 -9.39 -1.54 -25.62
N ASN A 140 -8.70 -2.40 -26.38
CA ASN A 140 -8.95 -2.58 -27.81
C ASN A 140 -10.32 -3.29 -28.07
N PRO A 141 -11.25 -2.68 -28.82
CA PRO A 141 -12.58 -3.25 -29.06
C PRO A 141 -12.56 -4.53 -29.92
N ASP A 142 -11.65 -4.64 -30.89
CA ASP A 142 -11.52 -5.85 -31.72
C ASP A 142 -11.01 -7.04 -30.91
N LEU A 143 -10.10 -6.79 -29.95
CA LEU A 143 -9.65 -7.80 -28.98
C LEU A 143 -10.84 -8.32 -28.17
N ARG A 144 -11.66 -7.44 -27.59
CA ARG A 144 -12.88 -7.84 -26.86
C ARG A 144 -13.86 -8.64 -27.72
N LYS A 145 -14.07 -8.21 -28.96
CA LYS A 145 -14.95 -8.90 -29.91
C LYS A 145 -14.42 -10.29 -30.28
N SER A 146 -13.11 -10.44 -30.47
CA SER A 146 -12.48 -11.72 -30.82
C SER A 146 -12.57 -12.78 -29.72
N VAL A 147 -12.68 -12.36 -28.45
CA VAL A 147 -12.90 -13.26 -27.31
C VAL A 147 -14.38 -13.38 -26.91
N GLY A 148 -15.30 -12.80 -27.70
CA GLY A 148 -16.75 -12.95 -27.49
C GLY A 148 -17.34 -12.13 -26.33
N MET A 149 -16.65 -11.10 -25.85
CA MET A 149 -17.20 -10.20 -24.82
C MET A 149 -18.42 -9.42 -25.36
N ALA A 150 -19.48 -9.34 -24.55
CA ALA A 150 -20.61 -8.48 -24.83
C ALA A 150 -20.21 -7.00 -24.75
N HIS A 151 -20.97 -6.13 -25.42
CA HIS A 151 -20.63 -4.70 -25.52
C HIS A 151 -20.58 -3.99 -24.15
N ASN A 152 -21.36 -4.45 -23.17
CA ASN A 152 -21.40 -3.89 -21.82
C ASN A 152 -20.37 -4.51 -20.86
N GLN A 153 -19.66 -5.57 -21.28
CA GLN A 153 -18.66 -6.22 -20.43
C GLN A 153 -17.32 -5.47 -20.48
N LYS A 154 -16.66 -5.43 -19.33
CA LYS A 154 -15.30 -4.94 -19.14
C LYS A 154 -14.53 -5.96 -18.30
N GLY A 155 -13.21 -5.91 -18.38
CA GLY A 155 -12.36 -6.77 -17.56
C GLY A 155 -10.96 -6.90 -18.11
N VAL A 156 -10.19 -7.80 -17.51
CA VAL A 156 -8.82 -8.10 -17.93
C VAL A 156 -8.69 -9.55 -18.38
N ARG A 157 -7.84 -9.79 -19.40
CA ARG A 157 -7.60 -11.14 -19.92
C ARG A 157 -6.42 -11.79 -19.21
N ILE A 158 -6.59 -13.02 -18.73
CA ILE A 158 -5.51 -13.82 -18.16
C ILE A 158 -4.53 -14.22 -19.28
N ARG A 159 -3.25 -13.88 -19.13
CA ARG A 159 -2.15 -14.33 -19.99
C ARG A 159 -1.55 -15.63 -19.48
N ARG A 160 -1.35 -15.72 -18.16
CA ARG A 160 -0.73 -16.86 -17.49
C ARG A 160 -1.30 -16.98 -16.08
N VAL A 161 -1.40 -18.22 -15.61
CA VAL A 161 -1.68 -18.56 -14.21
C VAL A 161 -0.45 -19.25 -13.64
N GLU A 162 -0.05 -18.89 -12.42
CA GLU A 162 1.09 -19.49 -11.76
C GLU A 162 0.81 -20.97 -11.41
N PRO A 163 1.65 -21.92 -11.83
CA PRO A 163 1.37 -23.35 -11.62
C PRO A 163 1.30 -23.77 -10.15
N THR A 164 1.93 -23.01 -9.25
CA THR A 164 1.92 -23.26 -7.81
C THR A 164 0.73 -22.63 -7.09
N ALA A 165 -0.04 -21.78 -7.78
CA ALA A 165 -1.18 -21.08 -7.21
C ALA A 165 -2.45 -21.94 -7.32
N PRO A 166 -3.31 -22.00 -6.28
CA PRO A 166 -4.48 -22.87 -6.26
C PRO A 166 -5.48 -22.58 -7.39
N GLU A 167 -5.56 -21.34 -7.85
CA GLU A 167 -6.40 -20.87 -8.94
C GLU A 167 -6.03 -21.48 -10.30
N SER A 168 -4.85 -22.08 -10.47
CA SER A 168 -4.49 -22.83 -11.68
C SER A 168 -5.41 -24.02 -11.97
N ASN A 169 -6.16 -24.49 -10.97
CA ASN A 169 -7.15 -25.55 -11.12
C ASN A 169 -8.50 -25.06 -11.68
N VAL A 170 -8.76 -23.75 -11.66
CA VAL A 170 -10.08 -23.18 -12.01
C VAL A 170 -9.99 -22.10 -13.07
N LEU A 171 -8.93 -21.29 -13.08
CA LEU A 171 -8.66 -20.26 -14.06
C LEU A 171 -7.76 -20.79 -15.18
N LYS A 172 -7.97 -20.27 -16.39
CA LYS A 172 -7.20 -20.64 -17.58
C LYS A 172 -6.68 -19.41 -18.32
N PRO A 173 -5.55 -19.54 -19.04
CA PRO A 173 -5.15 -18.53 -20.00
C PRO A 173 -6.30 -18.22 -20.98
N SER A 174 -6.48 -16.94 -21.27
CA SER A 174 -7.56 -16.34 -22.08
C SER A 174 -8.93 -16.20 -21.41
N ASP A 175 -9.11 -16.64 -20.16
CA ASP A 175 -10.28 -16.23 -19.39
C ASP A 175 -10.27 -14.70 -19.21
N VAL A 176 -11.46 -14.10 -19.15
CA VAL A 176 -11.64 -12.67 -18.88
C VAL A 176 -12.23 -12.52 -17.48
N ILE A 177 -11.48 -11.91 -16.59
CA ILE A 177 -11.94 -11.60 -15.23
C ILE A 177 -12.78 -10.33 -15.31
N LEU A 178 -14.09 -10.48 -15.06
CA LEU A 178 -15.07 -9.38 -15.14
C LEU A 178 -15.24 -8.64 -13.80
N SER A 179 -15.11 -9.36 -12.69
CA SER A 179 -15.32 -8.83 -11.34
C SER A 179 -14.52 -9.62 -10.30
N PHE A 180 -14.18 -8.98 -9.18
CA PHE A 180 -13.59 -9.61 -7.99
C PHE A 180 -14.43 -9.22 -6.76
N ASP A 181 -14.89 -10.20 -5.99
CA ASP A 181 -15.81 -9.98 -4.85
C ASP A 181 -17.02 -9.08 -5.16
N GLY A 182 -17.54 -9.17 -6.40
CA GLY A 182 -18.68 -8.37 -6.87
C GLY A 182 -18.34 -6.94 -7.29
N VAL A 183 -17.07 -6.54 -7.24
CA VAL A 183 -16.58 -5.26 -7.78
C VAL A 183 -16.17 -5.48 -9.24
N ASP A 184 -16.79 -4.73 -10.16
CA ASP A 184 -16.49 -4.79 -11.59
C ASP A 184 -15.08 -4.30 -11.89
N ILE A 185 -14.35 -5.02 -12.76
CA ILE A 185 -13.01 -4.67 -13.21
C ILE A 185 -13.08 -3.96 -14.56
N ALA A 186 -12.46 -2.80 -14.68
CA ALA A 186 -12.37 -2.05 -15.92
C ALA A 186 -11.36 -2.69 -16.90
N ASN A 187 -11.42 -2.26 -18.17
CA ASN A 187 -10.54 -2.78 -19.23
C ASN A 187 -9.05 -2.47 -19.01
N ASP A 188 -8.74 -1.50 -18.15
CA ASP A 188 -7.38 -1.13 -17.76
C ASP A 188 -6.92 -1.77 -16.43
N GLY A 189 -7.81 -2.51 -15.76
CA GLY A 189 -7.55 -3.19 -14.48
C GLY A 189 -7.92 -2.39 -13.23
N THR A 190 -8.58 -1.23 -13.39
CA THR A 190 -9.12 -0.44 -12.25
C THR A 190 -10.48 -0.93 -11.76
#